data_AF-A0A8H7N196-F1
#
_entry.id   AF-A0A8H7N196-F1
#
_cell.length_a   1.000
_cell.length_b   1.000
_cell.length_c   1.000
_cell.angle_alpha   90.00
_cell.angle_beta   90.00
_cell.angle_gamma   90.00
#
_symmetry.space_group_name_H-M   'P 1'
#
loop_
_entity.id
_entity.type
_entity.pdbx_description
1 polymer ?
#
loop_
_entity_poly.entity_id
_entity_poly.type
_entity_poly.pdbx_seq_one_letter_code
_entity_poly.pdbx_strand_id
1 'polypeptide(L)'
;MGSESDLEQDDDEAANNDVAILQLHEHRWEDNQIQIQVEWATGEKTWEAEDTIHALDKRILIQHWKSLGGRPLNPAHPHELNVFAVLAVRAGRRPQQFLIEWTGVEEPSWHPVEMIVDASGDEMYYYECRLRRARGGRGLSEETSEEEVSEPVSESG
;
A
#
# COMPACT_ATOMS: atom_id res chain seq x y z
N MET A 1 2.23 -26.15 -48.71
CA MET A 1 2.68 -25.75 -47.37
C MET A 1 3.42 -24.44 -47.55
N GLY A 2 2.73 -23.33 -47.30
CA GLY A 2 3.32 -21.99 -47.29
C GLY A 2 2.96 -21.40 -45.94
N SER A 3 3.89 -21.51 -45.01
CA SER A 3 3.80 -20.98 -43.65
C SER A 3 4.41 -19.60 -43.68
N GLU A 4 3.63 -18.54 -43.49
CA GLU A 4 4.19 -17.26 -43.05
C GLU A 4 3.22 -16.64 -42.04
N SER A 5 3.77 -16.47 -40.84
CA SER A 5 3.14 -16.01 -39.62
C SER A 5 2.94 -14.51 -39.69
N ASP A 6 1.69 -14.08 -39.78
CA ASP A 6 1.27 -12.70 -39.56
C ASP A 6 1.26 -12.48 -38.04
N LEU A 7 2.40 -12.05 -37.50
CA LEU A 7 2.50 -11.60 -36.11
C LEU A 7 1.93 -10.18 -36.08
N GLU A 8 0.65 -10.08 -35.69
CA GLU A 8 0.05 -8.84 -35.21
C GLU A 8 0.90 -8.34 -34.03
N GLN A 9 1.74 -7.33 -34.31
CA GLN A 9 2.34 -6.49 -33.28
C GLN A 9 1.24 -5.57 -32.76
N ASP A 10 0.54 -6.04 -31.74
CA ASP A 10 -0.25 -5.20 -30.84
C ASP A 10 0.72 -4.31 -30.06
N ASP A 11 1.04 -3.16 -30.65
CA ASP A 11 1.69 -2.03 -29.99
C ASP A 11 0.63 -1.30 -29.16
N ASP A 12 0.23 -1.92 -28.05
CA ASP A 12 -0.65 -1.35 -27.02
C ASP A 12 0.17 -0.43 -26.07
N GLU A 13 1.12 0.33 -26.60
CA GLU A 13 1.96 1.29 -25.84
C GLU A 13 1.29 2.67 -25.77
N ALA A 14 -0.04 2.72 -25.74
CA ALA A 14 -0.80 3.89 -25.31
C ALA A 14 -1.09 3.84 -23.79
N ALA A 15 -0.19 3.24 -23.02
CA ALA A 15 -0.33 3.03 -21.59
C ALA A 15 -0.03 4.33 -20.79
N ASN A 16 -1.05 5.19 -20.70
CA ASN A 16 -1.28 6.09 -19.56
C ASN A 16 -0.08 6.95 -19.11
N ASN A 17 0.48 7.75 -20.02
CA ASN A 17 1.50 8.75 -19.65
C ASN A 17 0.99 9.75 -18.60
N ASP A 18 -0.33 9.94 -18.44
CA ASP A 18 -0.91 10.94 -17.53
C ASP A 18 -0.63 10.68 -16.04
N VAL A 19 -0.17 9.48 -15.65
CA VAL A 19 0.14 9.12 -14.25
C VAL A 19 1.65 8.89 -14.03
N ALA A 20 2.48 9.06 -15.06
CA ALA A 20 3.92 8.86 -14.93
C ALA A 20 4.59 10.02 -14.17
N ILE A 21 5.40 9.67 -13.17
CA ILE A 21 6.22 10.64 -12.43
C ILE A 21 7.45 10.98 -13.27
N LEU A 22 7.66 12.26 -13.58
CA LEU A 22 8.89 12.74 -14.21
C LEU A 22 9.99 12.98 -13.18
N GLN A 23 9.69 13.73 -12.13
CA GLN A 23 10.71 14.18 -11.18
C GLN A 23 10.12 14.54 -9.82
N LEU A 24 10.90 14.29 -8.77
CA LEU A 24 10.62 14.73 -7.40
C LEU A 24 11.45 15.97 -7.06
N HIS A 25 10.83 17.00 -6.50
CA HIS A 25 11.43 18.32 -6.26
C HIS A 25 11.67 18.59 -4.77
N GLU A 26 10.70 19.23 -4.12
CA GLU A 26 10.78 19.66 -2.72
C GLU A 26 10.05 18.66 -1.82
N HIS A 27 10.39 18.66 -0.54
CA HIS A 27 9.68 17.88 0.48
C HIS A 27 9.33 18.74 1.69
N ARG A 28 8.24 18.38 2.37
CA ARG A 28 7.79 19.01 3.62
C ARG A 28 7.19 17.98 4.55
N TRP A 29 7.21 18.28 5.84
CA TRP A 29 6.44 17.55 6.83
C TRP A 29 5.04 18.17 6.93
N GLU A 30 4.02 17.34 6.76
CA GLU A 30 2.63 17.67 7.08
C GLU A 30 2.17 16.66 8.12
N ASP A 31 1.97 17.14 9.35
CA ASP A 31 1.79 16.33 10.55
C ASP A 31 2.91 15.28 10.72
N ASN A 32 2.56 13.99 10.64
CA ASN A 32 3.48 12.87 10.81
C ASN A 32 3.88 12.21 9.48
N GLN A 33 3.56 12.85 8.35
CA GLN A 33 3.81 12.33 7.01
C GLN A 33 4.65 13.29 6.19
N ILE A 34 5.51 12.74 5.32
CA ILE A 34 6.25 13.52 4.34
C ILE A 34 5.35 13.69 3.11
N GLN A 35 5.25 14.92 2.63
CA GLN A 35 4.78 15.20 1.28
C GLN A 35 5.93 15.64 0.41
N ILE A 36 5.88 15.24 -0.85
CA ILE A 36 6.88 15.56 -1.86
C ILE A 36 6.18 16.19 -3.05
N GLN A 37 6.78 17.25 -3.59
CA GLN A 37 6.29 17.85 -4.81
C GLN A 37 6.70 17.00 -6.01
N VAL A 38 5.69 16.44 -6.67
CA VAL A 38 5.83 15.57 -7.85
C VAL A 38 5.59 16.38 -9.10
N GLU A 39 6.48 16.27 -10.08
CA GLU A 39 6.24 16.71 -11.45
C GLU A 39 5.78 15.51 -12.28
N TRP A 40 4.59 15.63 -12.86
CA TRP A 40 3.96 14.59 -13.67
C TRP A 40 4.32 14.76 -15.16
N ALA A 41 4.17 13.71 -15.96
CA ALA A 41 4.41 13.80 -17.39
C ALA A 41 3.48 14.78 -18.14
N THR A 42 2.35 15.14 -17.53
CA THR A 42 1.46 16.21 -18.01
C THR A 42 2.08 17.61 -17.86
N GLY A 43 3.15 17.74 -17.08
CA GLY A 43 3.79 19.01 -16.71
C GLY A 43 3.21 19.67 -15.46
N GLU A 44 2.18 19.08 -14.85
CA GLU A 44 1.62 19.57 -13.59
C GLU A 44 2.51 19.24 -12.40
N LYS A 45 2.42 20.07 -11.34
CA LYS A 45 3.11 19.84 -10.08
C LYS A 45 2.13 19.80 -8.92
N THR A 46 2.08 18.66 -8.23
CA THR A 46 1.22 18.46 -7.06
C THR A 46 2.04 18.02 -5.86
N TRP A 47 1.51 18.21 -4.66
CA TRP A 47 2.08 17.67 -3.44
C TRP A 47 1.43 16.31 -3.19
N GLU A 48 2.23 15.27 -3.24
CA GLU A 48 1.77 13.91 -2.99
C GLU A 48 2.39 13.39 -1.69
N ALA A 49 1.64 12.52 -1.03
CA ALA A 49 2.13 11.80 0.14
C ALA A 49 3.22 10.80 -0.28
N GLU A 50 4.18 10.59 0.61
CA GLU A 50 5.34 9.71 0.35
C GLU A 50 4.92 8.26 0.05
N ASP A 51 3.87 7.76 0.69
CA ASP A 51 3.29 6.43 0.48
C ASP A 51 2.64 6.30 -0.91
N THR A 52 1.93 7.33 -1.38
CA THR A 52 1.40 7.38 -2.76
C THR A 52 2.53 7.23 -3.78
N ILE A 53 3.62 7.97 -3.60
CA ILE A 53 4.78 7.90 -4.50
C ILE A 53 5.46 6.53 -4.40
N HIS A 54 5.59 5.98 -3.19
CA HIS A 54 6.14 4.64 -2.99
C HIS A 54 5.34 3.56 -3.71
N ALA A 55 4.00 3.68 -3.71
CA ALA A 55 3.10 2.77 -4.40
C ALA A 55 3.21 2.87 -5.92
N LEU A 56 3.40 4.09 -6.46
CA LEU A 56 3.55 4.34 -7.89
C LEU A 56 4.92 3.91 -8.41
N ASP A 57 5.99 4.42 -7.79
CA ASP A 57 7.37 4.09 -8.12
C ASP A 57 8.27 4.21 -6.89
N LYS A 58 8.45 3.10 -6.19
CA LYS A 58 9.41 3.00 -5.08
C LYS A 58 10.84 3.41 -5.47
N ARG A 59 11.27 3.13 -6.71
CA ARG A 59 12.66 3.35 -7.13
C ARG A 59 12.96 4.83 -7.25
N ILE A 60 12.06 5.62 -7.84
CA ILE A 60 12.25 7.06 -7.98
C ILE A 60 12.31 7.74 -6.61
N LEU A 61 11.48 7.28 -5.66
CA LEU A 61 11.48 7.78 -4.28
C LEU A 61 12.81 7.51 -3.57
N ILE A 62 13.30 6.27 -3.64
CA ILE A 62 14.59 5.90 -3.02
C ILE A 62 15.73 6.70 -3.64
N GLN A 63 15.73 6.87 -4.97
CA GLN A 63 16.76 7.62 -5.66
C GLN A 63 16.74 9.11 -5.24
N HIS A 64 15.55 9.70 -5.11
CA HIS A 64 15.40 11.06 -4.60
C HIS A 64 16.02 11.20 -3.20
N TRP A 65 15.68 10.30 -2.27
CA TRP A 65 16.26 10.34 -0.92
C TRP A 65 17.76 10.11 -0.90
N LYS A 66 18.27 9.17 -1.70
CA LYS A 66 19.72 8.96 -1.84
C LYS A 66 20.43 10.21 -2.35
N SER A 67 19.82 10.96 -3.28
CA SER A 67 20.42 12.19 -3.80
C SER A 67 20.52 13.32 -2.76
N LEU A 68 19.62 13.33 -1.76
CA LEU A 68 19.62 14.25 -0.63
C LEU A 68 20.48 13.77 0.57
N GLY A 69 21.14 12.62 0.45
CA GLY A 69 21.94 12.03 1.53
C GLY A 69 21.14 11.17 2.52
N GLY A 70 19.87 10.90 2.22
CA GLY A 70 18.98 10.04 3.00
C GLY A 70 17.58 10.63 3.16
N ARG A 71 16.65 9.79 3.62
CA ARG A 71 15.30 10.23 4.01
C ARG A 71 15.41 11.05 5.32
N PRO A 72 14.81 12.24 5.41
CA PRO A 72 14.83 13.03 6.64
C PRO A 72 14.11 12.29 7.77
N LEU A 73 14.58 12.51 9.01
CA LEU A 73 13.92 11.98 10.20
C LEU A 73 12.69 12.82 10.53
N ASN A 74 11.66 12.18 11.07
CA ASN A 74 10.48 12.87 11.54
C ASN A 74 10.82 13.79 12.73
N PRO A 75 10.46 15.08 12.69
CA PRO A 75 10.77 16.03 13.75
C PRO A 75 10.06 15.70 15.08
N ALA A 76 8.86 15.10 15.04
CA ALA A 76 8.13 14.67 16.22
C ALA A 76 8.58 13.27 16.70
N HIS A 77 8.87 12.37 15.75
CA HIS A 77 9.19 10.97 16.04
C HIS A 77 10.41 10.45 15.24
N PRO A 78 11.65 10.84 15.59
CA PRO A 78 12.85 10.62 14.75
C PRO A 78 13.21 9.17 14.47
N HIS A 79 12.63 8.22 15.23
CA HIS A 79 12.90 6.79 15.12
C HIS A 79 11.73 6.00 14.54
N GLU A 80 10.64 6.67 14.15
CA GLU A 80 9.45 6.04 13.60
C GLU A 80 9.47 6.13 12.06
N LEU A 81 9.29 4.96 11.45
CA LEU A 81 9.08 4.80 10.02
C LEU A 81 7.68 4.27 9.81
N ASN A 82 7.03 4.74 8.75
CA ASN A 82 5.70 4.26 8.39
C ASN A 82 5.84 2.90 7.70
N VAL A 83 4.99 1.96 8.12
CA VAL A 83 4.83 0.68 7.44
C VAL A 83 4.14 0.97 6.10
N PHE A 84 4.70 0.42 5.02
CA PHE A 84 4.08 0.46 3.70
C PHE A 84 3.38 -0.87 3.39
N ALA A 85 4.03 -1.99 3.69
CA ALA A 85 3.45 -3.31 3.47
C ALA A 85 4.09 -4.39 4.35
N VAL A 86 3.31 -5.43 4.64
CA VAL A 86 3.81 -6.68 5.23
C VAL A 86 4.06 -7.69 4.12
N LEU A 87 5.33 -7.95 3.82
CA LEU A 87 5.75 -8.82 2.72
C LEU A 87 5.70 -10.31 3.07
N ALA A 88 6.12 -10.67 4.28
CA ALA A 88 6.23 -12.07 4.68
C ALA A 88 6.13 -12.25 6.19
N VAL A 89 5.89 -13.49 6.60
CA VAL A 89 5.86 -13.89 8.01
C VAL A 89 6.65 -15.16 8.23
N ARG A 90 7.47 -15.14 9.28
CA ARG A 90 8.13 -16.35 9.80
C ARG A 90 7.22 -16.99 10.82
N ALA A 91 6.36 -17.89 10.35
CA ALA A 91 5.58 -18.77 11.22
C ALA A 91 6.51 -19.79 11.90
N GLY A 92 6.25 -20.13 13.16
CA GLY A 92 7.00 -21.15 13.91
C GLY A 92 8.10 -20.62 14.84
N ARG A 93 8.31 -19.31 14.90
CA ARG A 93 9.14 -18.65 15.94
C ARG A 93 8.22 -17.79 16.83
N ARG A 94 8.51 -17.75 18.14
CA ARG A 94 7.83 -16.87 19.10
C ARG A 94 8.87 -15.91 19.71
N PRO A 95 8.65 -14.59 19.69
CA PRO A 95 7.52 -13.90 19.04
C PRO A 95 7.54 -14.03 17.51
N GLN A 96 6.38 -13.88 16.89
CA GLN A 96 6.23 -13.97 15.43
C GLN A 96 6.94 -12.78 14.77
N GLN A 97 7.70 -13.04 13.71
CA GLN A 97 8.41 -12.01 12.95
C GLN A 97 7.75 -11.77 11.60
N PHE A 98 7.71 -10.50 11.20
CA PHE A 98 7.13 -10.01 9.96
C PHE A 98 8.23 -9.31 9.17
N LEU A 99 8.29 -9.56 7.87
CA LEU A 99 9.12 -8.81 6.94
C LEU A 99 8.32 -7.60 6.49
N ILE A 100 8.81 -6.42 6.83
CA ILE A 100 8.13 -5.15 6.60
C ILE A 100 8.84 -4.39 5.50
N GLU A 101 8.06 -3.91 4.57
CA GLU A 101 8.44 -2.83 3.68
C GLU A 101 8.10 -1.50 4.33
N TRP A 102 9.08 -0.62 4.43
CA TRP A 102 8.93 0.70 5.03
C TRP A 102 8.84 1.77 3.96
N THR A 103 7.97 2.76 4.17
CA THR A 103 7.85 3.90 3.27
C THR A 103 9.18 4.65 3.18
N GLY A 104 9.63 4.89 1.96
CA GLY A 104 10.88 5.59 1.66
C GLY A 104 12.18 4.82 1.91
N VAL A 105 12.11 3.53 2.28
CA VAL A 105 13.30 2.69 2.51
C VAL A 105 13.42 1.61 1.44
N GLU A 106 14.66 1.37 1.00
CA GLU A 106 14.96 0.38 -0.03
C GLU A 106 14.77 -1.05 0.46
N GLU A 107 15.42 -1.40 1.55
CA GLU A 107 15.48 -2.77 2.03
C GLU A 107 14.38 -3.04 3.07
N PRO A 108 13.55 -4.08 2.86
CA PRO A 108 12.62 -4.52 3.88
C PRO A 108 13.35 -5.24 5.02
N SER A 109 12.81 -5.18 6.23
CA SER A 109 13.45 -5.74 7.43
C SER A 109 12.50 -6.56 8.29
N TRP A 110 13.06 -7.50 9.08
CA TRP A 110 12.29 -8.38 9.95
C TRP A 110 12.06 -7.73 11.32
N HIS A 111 10.80 -7.58 11.72
CA HIS A 111 10.41 -6.99 13.01
C HIS A 111 9.38 -7.85 13.76
N PRO A 112 9.35 -7.77 15.10
CA PRO A 112 8.33 -8.44 15.91
C PRO A 112 6.97 -7.73 15.79
N VAL A 113 5.88 -8.47 15.94
CA VAL A 113 4.50 -7.96 15.83
C VAL A 113 4.21 -6.72 16.67
N GLU A 114 4.77 -6.65 17.89
CA GLU A 114 4.52 -5.58 18.85
C GLU A 114 4.94 -4.21 18.29
N MET A 115 6.04 -4.16 17.54
CA MET A 115 6.52 -2.94 16.91
C MET A 115 5.62 -2.44 15.76
N ILE A 116 4.82 -3.34 15.18
CA ILE A 116 4.01 -3.08 13.97
C ILE A 116 2.63 -2.60 14.35
N VAL A 117 2.04 -3.18 15.39
CA VAL A 117 0.72 -2.79 15.90
C VAL A 117 0.69 -1.32 16.30
N ASP A 118 1.77 -0.84 16.92
CA ASP A 118 1.93 0.58 17.27
C ASP A 118 2.14 1.48 16.03
N ALA A 119 2.72 0.94 14.95
CA ALA A 119 3.10 1.70 13.77
C ALA A 119 2.04 1.73 12.66
N SER A 120 1.11 0.77 12.60
CA SER A 120 0.24 0.60 11.43
C SER A 120 -1.21 0.22 11.68
N GLY A 121 -1.67 0.17 12.94
CA GLY A 121 -3.09 0.04 13.32
C GLY A 121 -3.96 -0.85 12.41
N ASP A 122 -4.55 -0.25 11.38
CA ASP A 122 -5.46 -0.87 10.42
C ASP A 122 -4.80 -1.85 9.41
N GLU A 123 -3.55 -1.66 9.00
CA GLU A 123 -2.90 -2.56 8.03
C GLU A 123 -2.64 -3.95 8.60
N MET A 124 -2.30 -3.99 9.90
CA MET A 124 -2.16 -5.25 10.63
C MET A 124 -3.48 -5.99 10.75
N TYR A 125 -4.61 -5.29 10.86
CA TYR A 125 -5.94 -5.92 10.88
C TYR A 125 -6.24 -6.68 9.58
N TYR A 126 -5.95 -6.08 8.42
CA TYR A 126 -6.13 -6.76 7.12
C TYR A 126 -5.23 -7.99 6.99
N TYR A 127 -3.97 -7.89 7.43
CA TYR A 127 -3.04 -9.00 7.39
C TYR A 127 -3.41 -10.14 8.35
N GLU A 128 -3.86 -9.81 9.57
CA GLU A 128 -4.43 -10.78 10.50
C GLU A 128 -5.66 -11.50 9.91
N CYS A 129 -6.56 -10.75 9.25
CA CYS A 129 -7.71 -11.32 8.55
C CYS A 129 -7.28 -12.29 7.44
N ARG A 130 -6.26 -11.93 6.65
CA ARG A 130 -5.69 -12.80 5.61
C ARG A 130 -5.06 -14.06 6.21
N LEU A 131 -4.31 -13.97 7.30
CA LEU A 131 -3.72 -15.13 7.99
C LEU A 131 -4.78 -16.04 8.62
N ARG A 132 -5.86 -15.48 9.18
CA ARG A 132 -6.98 -16.28 9.71
C ARG A 132 -7.68 -17.05 8.59
N ARG A 133 -7.88 -16.45 7.42
CA ARG A 133 -8.41 -17.13 6.22
C ARG A 133 -7.47 -18.22 5.70
N ALA A 134 -6.16 -17.97 5.67
CA ALA A 134 -5.15 -18.95 5.22
C ALA A 134 -5.00 -20.14 6.20
N ARG A 135 -5.25 -19.92 7.49
CA ARG A 135 -5.24 -20.98 8.53
C ARG A 135 -6.59 -21.67 8.72
N GLY A 136 -7.67 -21.10 8.19
CA GLY A 136 -9.04 -21.52 8.43
C GLY A 136 -9.86 -21.54 7.14
N GLY A 137 -9.64 -22.55 6.30
CA GLY A 137 -10.72 -23.07 5.47
C GLY A 137 -11.80 -23.69 6.37
N ARG A 138 -12.58 -22.85 7.05
CA ARG A 138 -13.87 -23.16 7.68
C ARG A 138 -14.50 -21.87 8.23
N GLY A 139 -15.53 -21.39 7.52
CA GLY A 139 -16.66 -20.65 8.06
C GLY A 139 -16.41 -19.20 8.49
N LEU A 140 -16.45 -18.27 7.54
CA LEU A 140 -17.15 -17.02 7.78
C LEU A 140 -18.54 -17.22 7.19
N SER A 141 -19.50 -17.57 8.03
CA SER A 141 -20.90 -17.37 7.73
C SER A 141 -21.08 -15.88 7.44
N GLU A 142 -21.46 -15.58 6.20
CA GLU A 142 -22.34 -14.44 5.94
C GLU A 142 -23.54 -14.59 6.88
N GLU A 143 -23.51 -13.89 8.02
CA GLU A 143 -24.76 -13.48 8.64
C GLU A 143 -25.27 -12.31 7.81
N THR A 144 -26.05 -12.67 6.80
CA THR A 144 -27.00 -11.79 6.14
C THR A 144 -27.92 -11.25 7.23
N SER A 145 -27.70 -10.00 7.64
CA SER A 145 -28.69 -9.25 8.40
C SER A 145 -29.72 -8.72 7.41
N GLU A 146 -30.55 -9.62 6.88
CA GLU A 146 -31.85 -9.29 6.33
C GLU A 146 -32.77 -9.04 7.54
N GLU A 147 -32.83 -7.79 8.00
CA GLU A 147 -33.94 -7.37 8.87
C GLU A 147 -35.13 -7.01 7.96
N GLU A 148 -35.77 -8.04 7.43
CA GLU A 148 -37.17 -7.96 7.04
C GLU A 148 -38.00 -7.97 8.34
N VAL A 149 -38.56 -6.82 8.73
CA VAL A 149 -39.70 -6.80 9.65
C VAL A 149 -40.96 -6.48 8.87
N SER A 150 -41.82 -7.49 8.85
CA SER A 150 -43.05 -7.60 8.10
C SER A 150 -44.09 -6.54 8.44
N GLU A 151 -44.80 -6.09 7.40
CA GLU A 151 -46.13 -5.50 7.51
C GLU A 151 -47.10 -6.48 8.21
N PRO A 152 -48.06 -6.00 9.02
CA PRO A 152 -49.31 -6.71 9.23
C PRO A 152 -50.43 -6.04 8.40
N VAL A 153 -50.95 -6.80 7.45
CA VAL A 153 -52.13 -6.47 6.64
C VAL A 153 -53.42 -6.99 7.30
N SER A 154 -54.48 -6.17 7.19
CA SER A 154 -55.92 -6.48 7.33
C SER A 154 -56.45 -6.68 8.77
N GLU A 155 -57.68 -6.31 9.16
CA GLU A 155 -58.92 -6.05 8.43
C GLU A 155 -59.93 -5.30 9.33
N SER A 156 -60.82 -4.56 8.66
CA SER A 156 -62.16 -4.05 8.99
C SER A 156 -62.85 -4.32 10.33
N GLY A 157 -63.48 -3.24 10.83
CA GLY A 157 -64.66 -3.21 11.69
C GLY A 157 -65.37 -1.87 11.55
#